data_AF-A0A6G3XQQ7-F1
#
_entry.id   AF-A0A6G3XQQ7-F1
#
_cell.length_a   1.000
_cell.length_b   1.000
_cell.length_c   1.000
_cell.angle_alpha   90.00
_cell.angle_beta   90.00
_cell.angle_gamma   90.00
#
_symmetry.space_group_name_H-M   'P 1'
#
loop_
_entity.id
_entity.type
_entity.pdbx_description
1 polymer ?
#
loop_
_entity_poly.entity_id
_entity_poly.type
_entity_poly.pdbx_seq_one_letter_code
_entity_poly.pdbx_strand_id
1 'polypeptide(L)'
;GVLEDTARELRGRFGTRVVAVPGDVTDAVHRADLVAAAGSLGGLDLLVSNASVLGAEPLVRLDALPLEGLRRALETNVVAA
;
A
#
# COMPACT_ATOMS: atom_id res chain seq x y z
N GLY A 1 8.26 1.98 14.56
CA GLY A 1 6.86 1.84 14.11
C GLY A 1 6.84 0.70 13.13
N VAL A 2 5.81 -0.15 13.13
CA VAL A 2 5.85 -1.51 12.55
C VAL A 2 6.53 -1.57 11.18
N LEU A 3 6.19 -0.66 10.26
CA LEU A 3 6.79 -0.60 8.92
C LEU A 3 8.32 -0.37 8.92
N GLU A 4 8.82 0.60 9.70
CA GLU A 4 10.26 0.88 9.78
C GLU A 4 11.01 -0.23 10.53
N ASP A 5 10.35 -0.89 11.49
CA ASP A 5 10.95 -2.03 12.19
C ASP A 5 11.11 -3.22 11.24
N THR A 6 10.12 -3.51 10.38
CA THR A 6 10.25 -4.48 9.29
C THR A 6 11.34 -4.09 8.29
N ALA A 7 11.42 -2.82 7.88
CA ALA A 7 12.47 -2.37 6.97
C ALA A 7 13.88 -2.57 7.57
N ARG A 8 14.05 -2.27 8.86
CA ARG A 8 15.31 -2.50 9.58
C ARG A 8 15.70 -3.98 9.61
N GLU A 9 14.74 -4.87 9.89
CA GLU A 9 14.98 -6.31 9.86
C GLU A 9 15.45 -6.78 8.47
N LEU A 10 14.77 -6.36 7.40
CA LEU A 10 15.11 -6.74 6.03
C LEU A 10 16.51 -6.25 5.63
N ARG A 11 16.87 -5.01 5.98
CA ARG A 11 18.22 -4.46 5.77
C ARG A 11 19.27 -5.32 6.49
N GLY A 12 19.05 -5.65 7.76
CA GLY A 12 19.99 -6.44 8.57
C GLY A 12 20.13 -7.89 8.12
N ARG A 13 19.02 -8.53 7.71
CA ARG A 13 18.99 -9.94 7.33
C ARG A 13 19.52 -10.21 5.93
N PHE A 14 19.25 -9.31 4.99
CA PHE A 14 19.54 -9.53 3.56
C PHE A 14 20.59 -8.56 2.99
N GLY A 15 21.03 -7.56 3.75
CA GLY A 15 21.99 -6.55 3.27
C GLY A 15 21.45 -5.67 2.13
N THR A 16 20.13 -5.69 1.89
CA THR A 16 19.49 -4.96 0.80
C THR A 16 19.08 -3.54 1.25
N ARG A 17 18.92 -2.64 0.27
CA ARG A 17 18.42 -1.28 0.51
C ARG A 17 16.90 -1.31 0.58
N VAL A 18 16.33 -0.84 1.69
CA VAL A 18 14.87 -0.75 1.91
C VAL A 18 14.55 0.64 2.42
N VAL A 19 13.51 1.30 1.88
CA VAL A 19 13.01 2.58 2.39
C VAL A 19 11.56 2.36 2.82
N ALA A 20 11.26 2.62 4.09
CA ALA A 20 9.90 2.61 4.60
C ALA A 20 9.25 3.98 4.35
N VAL A 21 8.12 3.99 3.66
CA VAL A 21 7.30 5.20 3.47
C VAL A 21 5.91 4.89 4.02
N PRO A 22 5.57 5.32 5.24
CA PRO A 22 4.23 5.10 5.79
C PRO A 22 3.22 6.03 5.13
N GLY A 23 2.05 5.51 4.78
CA GLY A 23 0.93 6.31 4.27
C GLY A 23 -0.19 5.47 3.70
N ASP A 24 -1.09 6.11 2.96
CA ASP A 24 -2.28 5.51 2.35
C ASP A 24 -2.20 5.63 0.83
N VAL A 25 -2.34 4.51 0.12
CA VAL A 25 -2.26 4.47 -1.34
C VAL A 25 -3.37 5.29 -2.03
N THR A 26 -4.48 5.56 -1.34
CA THR A 26 -5.56 6.42 -1.85
C THR A 26 -5.15 7.91 -1.89
N ASP A 27 -4.16 8.32 -1.09
CA ASP A 27 -3.62 9.68 -1.10
C ASP A 27 -2.62 9.88 -2.25
N ALA A 28 -2.87 10.89 -3.09
CA ALA A 28 -2.00 11.24 -4.20
C ALA A 28 -0.62 11.73 -3.76
N VAL A 29 -0.52 12.41 -2.62
CA VAL A 29 0.75 12.89 -2.06
C VAL A 29 1.60 11.69 -1.67
N HIS A 30 1.01 10.72 -0.96
CA HIS A 30 1.71 9.50 -0.59
C HIS A 30 2.23 8.73 -1.81
N ARG A 31 1.43 8.63 -2.89
CA ARG A 31 1.89 8.00 -4.13
C ARG A 31 3.08 8.74 -4.76
N ALA A 32 3.10 10.07 -4.71
CA ALA A 32 4.25 10.85 -5.18
C ALA A 32 5.51 10.59 -4.33
N ASP A 33 5.37 10.45 -3.02
CA ASP A 33 6.48 10.13 -2.11
C ASP A 33 7.06 8.74 -2.38
N LEU A 34 6.22 7.76 -2.70
CA LEU A 34 6.67 6.42 -3.11
C LEU A 34 7.51 6.46 -4.39
N VAL A 35 7.07 7.23 -5.41
CA VAL A 35 7.81 7.41 -6.66
C VAL A 35 9.15 8.11 -6.40
N ALA A 36 9.17 9.14 -5.55
CA ALA A 36 10.41 9.82 -5.17
C ALA A 36 11.39 8.88 -4.42
N ALA A 37 10.88 8.05 -3.51
CA ALA A 37 11.66 7.06 -2.80
C ALA A 37 12.27 6.01 -3.75
N ALA A 38 11.51 5.51 -4.73
CA ALA A 38 12.04 4.61 -5.77
C ALA A 38 13.13 5.29 -6.60
N GLY A 39 12.95 6.56 -6.97
CA GLY A 39 13.98 7.37 -7.64
C GLY A 39 15.30 7.42 -6.86
N SER A 40 15.24 7.57 -5.53
CA SER A 40 16.43 7.56 -4.67
C SER A 40 17.16 6.21 -4.62
N LEU A 41 16.47 5.12 -4.96
CA LEU A 41 17.04 3.76 -5.04
C LEU A 41 17.61 3.42 -6.41
N GLY A 42 17.42 4.29 -7.42
CA GLY A 42 17.93 4.10 -8.78
C GLY A 42 16.86 3.97 -9.85
N GLY A 43 15.57 4.05 -9.48
CA GLY A 43 14.45 3.93 -10.40
C GLY A 43 13.42 2.88 -9.96
N LEU A 44 12.36 2.73 -10.75
CA LEU A 44 11.28 1.78 -10.52
C LEU A 44 11.25 0.74 -11.65
N ASP A 45 11.61 -0.50 -11.33
CA ASP A 45 11.56 -1.63 -12.28
C ASP A 45 10.30 -2.49 -12.11
N LEU A 46 9.74 -2.53 -10.90
CA LEU A 46 8.60 -3.36 -10.54
C LEU A 46 7.72 -2.63 -9.52
N LEU A 47 6.41 -2.60 -9.80
CA LEU A 47 5.37 -2.18 -8.85
C LEU A 47 4.58 -3.41 -8.40
N VAL A 48 4.36 -3.54 -7.08
CA VAL A 48 3.53 -4.59 -6.50
C VAL A 48 2.36 -3.95 -5.75
N SER A 49 1.19 -3.92 -6.39
CA SER A 49 -0.05 -3.40 -5.79
C SER A 49 -0.65 -4.43 -4.82
N ASN A 50 -0.11 -4.48 -3.60
CA ASN A 50 -0.52 -5.41 -2.54
C ASN A 50 -1.45 -4.79 -1.48
N ALA A 51 -1.56 -3.46 -1.44
CA ALA A 51 -2.48 -2.80 -0.53
C ALA A 51 -3.93 -3.14 -0.92
N SER A 52 -4.74 -3.59 0.03
CA SER A 52 -6.16 -3.89 -0.22
C SER A 52 -7.01 -3.81 1.03
N VAL A 53 -8.32 -3.65 0.83
CA VAL A 53 -9.37 -3.80 1.84
C VAL A 53 -10.53 -4.60 1.29
N LEU A 54 -11.22 -5.36 2.15
CA LEU A 54 -12.34 -6.22 1.71
C LEU A 54 -13.66 -5.46 1.54
N GLY A 55 -13.75 -4.23 2.04
CA GLY A 55 -14.97 -3.41 2.04
C GLY A 55 -15.93 -3.72 3.18
N ALA A 56 -16.00 -4.97 3.65
CA ALA A 56 -16.72 -5.37 4.86
C ALA A 56 -16.00 -6.53 5.57
N GLU A 57 -16.12 -6.57 6.90
CA GLU A 57 -15.65 -7.68 7.73
C GLU A 57 -16.72 -8.04 8.78
N PRO A 58 -17.26 -9.27 8.77
CA PRO A 58 -17.00 -10.35 7.80
C PRO A 58 -17.51 -10.02 6.38
N LEU A 59 -17.02 -10.76 5.37
CA LEU A 59 -17.51 -10.64 4.00
C LEU A 59 -19.00 -10.96 3.91
N VAL A 60 -19.73 -10.14 3.17
CA VAL A 60 -21.17 -10.27 2.94
C VAL A 60 -21.45 -10.38 1.44
N ARG A 61 -22.67 -10.82 1.11
CA ARG A 61 -23.16 -10.75 -0.26
C ARG A 61 -23.25 -9.30 -0.72
N LEU A 62 -23.12 -9.07 -2.03
CA LEU A 62 -23.13 -7.72 -2.61
C LEU A 62 -24.42 -6.94 -2.30
N ASP A 63 -25.57 -7.61 -2.25
CA ASP A 63 -26.87 -7.03 -1.90
C ASP A 63 -26.96 -6.55 -0.43
N ALA A 64 -26.04 -6.99 0.42
CA ALA A 64 -25.92 -6.59 1.81
C ALA A 64 -24.67 -5.72 2.09
N LEU A 65 -23.85 -5.42 1.08
CA LEU A 65 -22.62 -4.63 1.25
C LEU A 65 -22.97 -3.14 1.42
N PRO A 66 -22.53 -2.47 2.52
CA PRO A 66 -22.72 -1.04 2.65
C PRO A 66 -22.03 -0.28 1.52
N LEU A 67 -22.66 0.78 1.01
CA LEU A 67 -22.10 1.59 -0.07
C LEU A 67 -20.72 2.17 0.28
N GLU A 68 -20.51 2.55 1.54
CA GLU A 68 -19.22 3.03 2.02
C GLU A 68 -18.15 1.92 1.99
N GLY A 69 -18.53 0.69 2.29
CA GLY A 69 -17.64 -0.48 2.17
C GLY A 69 -17.24 -0.74 0.73
N LEU A 70 -18.22 -0.72 -0.19
CA LEU A 70 -17.97 -0.87 -1.62
C LEU A 70 -17.08 0.24 -2.17
N ARG A 71 -17.34 1.50 -1.79
CA ARG A 71 -16.54 2.65 -2.20
C ARG A 71 -15.09 2.50 -1.76
N ARG A 72 -14.84 2.24 -0.47
CA ARG A 72 -13.48 2.06 0.03
C ARG A 72 -12.74 0.91 -0.65
N ALA A 73 -13.42 -0.20 -0.90
CA ALA A 73 -12.83 -1.32 -1.64
C ALA A 73 -12.42 -0.93 -3.07
N LEU A 74 -13.25 -0.16 -3.78
CA LEU A 74 -12.91 0.32 -5.13
C LEU A 74 -11.79 1.37 -5.10
N GLU A 75 -11.84 2.31 -4.16
CA GLU A 75 -10.84 3.37 -4.01
C GLU A 75 -9.45 2.80 -3.70
N THR A 76 -9.36 1.85 -2.76
CA THR A 76 -8.08 1.23 -2.39
C THR A 76 -7.61 0.18 -3.40
N ASN A 77 -8.48 -0.74 -3.83
CA ASN A 77 -8.03 -1.93 -4.55
C ASN A 77 -7.96 -1.73 -6.07
N VAL A 78 -8.67 -0.73 -6.60
CA VAL A 78 -8.79 -0.50 -8.05
C VAL A 78 -8.24 0.86 -8.44
N VAL A 79 -8.69 1.94 -7.80
CA VAL A 79 -8.31 3.30 -8.19
C VAL A 79 -6.88 3.62 -7.77
N ALA A 80 -6.48 3.20 -6.58
CA ALA A 80 -5.13 3.43 -6.05
C ALA A 80 -4.07 2.41 -6.53
N ALA A 81 -4.48 1.38 -7.27
CA ALA A 81 -3.63 0.26 -7.68
C ALA A 81 -2.72 0.56 -8.88
#